data_AF-A0A1R4HGN8-F1
#
_entry.id   AF-A0A1R4HGN8-F1
#
_cell.length_a   1.000
_cell.length_b   1.000
_cell.length_c   1.000
_cell.angle_alpha   90.00
_cell.angle_beta   90.00
_cell.angle_gamma   90.00
#
_symmetry.space_group_name_H-M   'P 1'
#
loop_
_entity.id
_entity.type
_entity.pdbx_description
1 polymer ?
#
loop_
_entity_poly.entity_id
_entity_poly.type
_entity_poly.pdbx_seq_one_letter_code
_entity_poly.pdbx_strand_id
1 'polypeptide(L)'
;METTADYNKDFYAWLIKSAELLRNNRFAEVDIEQVAEELEAISKSEKRELMSRLTVLLAHLLKWQFQSALRSRSWKNTILTQRIDISGLLEDSPSLQYDLGDKLAVAYEKAKLSAEDETGIDKIHFPEQCPYSFAQILEKDFFPADESNR
;
A
#
# COMPACT_ATOMS: atom_id res chain seq x y z
N MET A 1 -26.75 10.52 -22.38
CA MET A 1 -25.66 11.15 -23.17
C MET A 1 -25.06 12.39 -22.50
N GLU A 2 -25.65 12.92 -21.41
CA GLU A 2 -25.14 14.13 -20.74
C GLU A 2 -24.21 13.83 -19.54
N THR A 3 -24.15 12.58 -19.07
CA THR A 3 -23.39 12.15 -17.87
C THR A 3 -21.88 12.03 -18.09
N THR A 4 -21.44 11.58 -19.28
CA THR A 4 -20.02 11.33 -19.59
C THR A 4 -19.20 12.60 -19.83
N ALA A 5 -19.84 13.70 -20.26
CA ALA A 5 -19.18 14.99 -20.47
C ALA A 5 -18.95 15.77 -19.15
N ASP A 6 -19.78 15.50 -18.13
CA ASP A 6 -19.67 16.07 -16.77
C ASP A 6 -18.57 15.35 -15.97
N TYR A 7 -18.51 14.02 -16.09
CA TYR A 7 -17.47 13.18 -15.47
C TYR A 7 -16.03 13.64 -15.77
N ASN A 8 -15.73 13.93 -17.04
CA ASN A 8 -14.37 14.31 -17.47
C ASN A 8 -13.97 15.74 -17.06
N LYS A 9 -14.92 16.57 -16.61
CA LYS A 9 -14.67 17.96 -16.21
C LYS A 9 -14.66 18.14 -14.71
N ASP A 10 -15.55 17.45 -13.99
CA ASP A 10 -15.64 17.49 -12.54
C ASP A 10 -16.09 16.15 -11.98
N PHE A 11 -15.12 15.25 -11.82
CA PHE A 11 -15.33 13.91 -11.26
C PHE A 11 -15.96 13.95 -9.87
N TYR A 12 -15.57 14.92 -9.03
CA TYR A 12 -16.09 15.04 -7.68
C TYR A 12 -17.57 15.43 -7.68
N ALA A 13 -17.95 16.44 -8.46
CA ALA A 13 -19.36 16.82 -8.62
C ALA A 13 -20.20 15.67 -9.19
N TRP A 14 -19.64 14.91 -10.15
CA TRP A 14 -20.30 13.74 -10.71
C TRP A 14 -20.54 12.65 -9.64
N LEU A 15 -19.57 12.34 -8.78
CA LEU A 15 -19.73 11.37 -7.69
C LEU A 15 -20.83 11.79 -6.71
N ILE A 16 -20.85 13.06 -6.29
CA ILE A 16 -21.85 13.59 -5.36
C ILE A 16 -23.25 13.50 -5.99
N LYS A 17 -23.41 13.91 -7.25
CA LYS A 17 -24.68 13.84 -7.98
C LYS A 17 -25.17 12.40 -8.14
N SER A 18 -24.29 11.48 -8.53
CA SER A 18 -24.62 10.05 -8.65
C SER A 18 -25.09 9.47 -7.31
N ALA A 19 -24.42 9.82 -6.20
CA ALA A 19 -24.84 9.41 -4.87
C ALA A 19 -26.20 10.00 -4.47
N GLU A 20 -26.48 11.27 -4.79
CA GLU A 20 -27.77 11.90 -4.55
C GLU A 20 -28.90 11.23 -5.33
N LEU A 21 -28.69 10.92 -6.61
CA LEU A 21 -29.68 10.22 -7.44
C LEU A 21 -29.98 8.82 -6.88
N LEU A 22 -28.94 8.06 -6.49
CA LEU A 22 -29.09 6.75 -5.86
C LEU A 22 -29.90 6.82 -4.55
N ARG A 23 -29.59 7.77 -3.66
CA ARG A 23 -30.31 7.95 -2.38
C ARG A 23 -31.78 8.30 -2.58
N ASN A 24 -32.12 8.97 -3.69
CA ASN A 24 -33.50 9.33 -4.04
C ASN A 24 -34.22 8.27 -4.90
N ASN A 25 -33.65 7.08 -5.07
CA ASN A 25 -34.18 6.00 -5.92
C ASN A 25 -34.39 6.39 -7.39
N ARG A 26 -33.67 7.40 -7.89
CA ARG A 26 -33.74 7.88 -9.28
C ARG A 26 -32.82 7.07 -10.19
N PHE A 27 -32.95 5.74 -10.16
CA PHE A 27 -32.02 4.81 -10.83
C PHE A 27 -31.96 5.00 -12.35
N ALA A 28 -33.05 5.44 -12.98
CA ALA A 28 -33.10 5.70 -14.42
C ALA A 28 -32.20 6.86 -14.88
N GLU A 29 -31.74 7.70 -13.94
CA GLU A 29 -30.90 8.86 -14.21
C GLU A 29 -29.44 8.66 -13.80
N VAL A 30 -29.14 7.52 -13.17
CA VAL A 30 -27.79 7.14 -12.75
C VAL A 30 -27.10 6.42 -13.91
N ASP A 31 -25.84 6.80 -14.16
CA ASP A 31 -24.96 6.07 -15.05
C ASP A 31 -24.39 4.83 -14.32
N ILE A 32 -25.18 3.76 -14.25
CA ILE A 32 -24.89 2.58 -13.42
C ILE A 32 -23.56 1.91 -13.82
N GLU A 33 -23.26 1.85 -15.12
CA GLU A 33 -22.02 1.27 -15.62
C GLU A 33 -20.82 2.08 -15.14
N GLN A 34 -20.85 3.40 -15.30
CA GLN A 34 -19.75 4.24 -14.82
C GLN A 34 -19.58 4.15 -13.30
N VAL A 35 -20.67 4.10 -12.53
CA VAL A 35 -20.60 3.91 -11.06
C VAL A 35 -19.97 2.57 -10.71
N ALA A 36 -20.34 1.49 -11.39
CA ALA A 36 -19.75 0.17 -11.17
C ALA A 36 -18.24 0.17 -11.50
N GLU A 37 -17.84 0.77 -12.61
CA GLU A 37 -16.44 0.93 -12.99
C GLU A 37 -15.63 1.67 -11.92
N GLU A 38 -16.16 2.77 -11.37
CA GLU A 38 -15.49 3.53 -10.32
C GLU A 38 -15.36 2.72 -9.02
N LEU A 39 -16.38 1.98 -8.62
CA LEU A 39 -16.30 1.11 -7.42
C LEU A 39 -15.24 0.02 -7.58
N GLU A 40 -15.13 -0.58 -8.76
CA GLU A 40 -14.05 -1.52 -9.07
C GLU A 40 -12.68 -0.85 -9.09
N ALA A 41 -12.59 0.36 -9.65
CA ALA A 41 -11.35 1.12 -9.71
C ALA A 41 -10.84 1.49 -8.31
N ILE A 42 -11.74 1.91 -7.41
CA ILE A 42 -11.44 2.18 -6.00
C ILE A 42 -10.88 0.91 -5.34
N SER A 43 -11.57 -0.22 -5.47
CA SER A 43 -11.12 -1.50 -4.91
C SER A 43 -9.72 -1.91 -5.40
N LYS A 44 -9.45 -1.71 -6.71
CA LYS A 44 -8.12 -1.96 -7.31
C LYS A 44 -7.08 -0.95 -6.82
N SER A 45 -7.47 0.28 -6.53
CA SER A 45 -6.56 1.33 -6.04
C SER A 45 -6.10 1.08 -4.61
N GLU A 46 -7.00 0.70 -3.70
CA GLU A 46 -6.67 0.39 -2.31
C GLU A 46 -5.72 -0.80 -2.19
N LYS A 47 -5.97 -1.86 -3.00
CA LYS A 47 -5.04 -3.00 -3.08
C LYS A 47 -3.65 -2.57 -3.55
N ARG A 48 -3.57 -1.70 -4.57
CA ARG A 48 -2.29 -1.18 -5.08
C ARG A 48 -1.59 -0.32 -4.03
N GLU A 49 -2.33 0.49 -3.30
CA GLU A 49 -1.81 1.34 -2.23
C GLU A 49 -1.20 0.50 -1.11
N LEU A 50 -1.93 -0.52 -0.61
CA LEU A 50 -1.39 -1.45 0.39
C LEU A 50 -0.07 -2.10 -0.08
N MET A 51 -0.05 -2.59 -1.33
CA MET A 51 1.15 -3.20 -1.91
C MET A 51 2.32 -2.21 -2.01
N SER A 52 2.06 -0.98 -2.40
CA SER A 52 3.06 0.09 -2.48
C SER A 52 3.67 0.36 -1.10
N ARG A 53 2.82 0.57 -0.10
CA ARG A 53 3.24 0.87 1.28
C ARG A 53 4.02 -0.27 1.91
N LEU A 54 3.55 -1.52 1.74
CA LEU A 54 4.28 -2.71 2.21
C LEU A 54 5.66 -2.80 1.56
N THR A 55 5.76 -2.54 0.25
CA THR A 55 7.03 -2.57 -0.48
C THR A 55 8.00 -1.54 0.11
N VAL A 56 7.57 -0.30 0.31
CA VAL A 56 8.40 0.78 0.87
C VAL A 56 8.83 0.47 2.30
N LEU A 57 7.91 -0.02 3.14
CA LEU A 57 8.19 -0.42 4.51
C LEU A 57 9.25 -1.51 4.56
N LEU A 58 9.06 -2.59 3.82
CA LEU A 58 9.98 -3.72 3.78
C LEU A 58 11.36 -3.31 3.24
N ALA A 59 11.43 -2.47 2.21
CA ALA A 59 12.70 -1.97 1.68
C ALA A 59 13.46 -1.19 2.76
N HIS A 60 12.76 -0.36 3.54
CA HIS A 60 13.38 0.38 4.63
C HIS A 60 13.77 -0.51 5.82
N LEU A 61 13.04 -1.59 6.10
CA LEU A 61 13.43 -2.58 7.10
C LEU A 61 14.68 -3.36 6.68
N LEU A 62 14.78 -3.74 5.40
CA LEU A 62 15.99 -4.35 4.84
C LEU A 62 17.19 -3.40 4.93
N LYS A 63 17.03 -2.16 4.46
CA LYS A 63 18.06 -1.11 4.61
C LYS A 63 18.47 -0.91 6.08
N TRP A 64 17.50 -0.91 6.98
CA TRP A 64 17.77 -0.79 8.41
C TRP A 64 18.59 -1.96 8.94
N GLN A 65 18.28 -3.19 8.52
CA GLN A 65 18.98 -4.40 8.94
C GLN A 65 20.41 -4.45 8.38
N PHE A 66 20.56 -4.31 7.06
CA PHE A 66 21.78 -4.61 6.32
C PHE A 66 22.69 -3.40 6.05
N GLN A 67 22.24 -2.17 6.35
CA GLN A 67 23.07 -0.96 6.30
C GLN A 67 23.02 -0.20 7.62
N SER A 68 23.41 -0.88 8.70
CA SER A 68 23.39 -0.33 10.05
C SER A 68 24.14 1.00 10.20
N ALA A 69 25.24 1.18 9.46
CA ALA A 69 26.05 2.41 9.44
C ALA A 69 25.34 3.63 8.81
N LEU A 70 24.31 3.43 7.98
CA LEU A 70 23.58 4.49 7.27
C LEU A 70 22.20 4.78 7.86
N ARG A 71 21.87 4.13 8.99
CA ARG A 71 20.62 4.38 9.72
C ARG A 71 20.48 5.87 10.02
N SER A 72 19.37 6.43 9.60
CA SER A 72 19.08 7.85 9.74
C SER A 72 17.72 8.08 10.35
N ARG A 73 17.52 9.29 10.90
CA ARG A 73 16.20 9.73 11.36
C ARG A 73 15.18 9.74 10.21
N SER A 74 15.62 10.04 8.99
CA SER A 74 14.76 9.99 7.80
C SER A 74 14.22 8.58 7.57
N TRP A 75 15.08 7.55 7.57
CA TRP A 75 14.65 6.16 7.38
C TRP A 75 13.71 5.69 8.50
N LYS A 76 14.02 6.04 9.75
CA LYS A 76 13.13 5.75 10.88
C LYS A 76 11.76 6.40 10.68
N ASN A 77 11.72 7.65 10.27
CA ASN A 77 10.47 8.35 10.00
C ASN A 77 9.68 7.67 8.87
N THR A 78 10.33 7.29 7.77
CA THR A 78 9.66 6.55 6.69
C THR A 78 9.04 5.25 7.18
N ILE A 79 9.77 4.45 7.98
CA ILE A 79 9.24 3.22 8.58
C ILE A 79 7.99 3.52 9.41
N LEU A 80 8.05 4.51 10.30
CA LEU A 80 6.93 4.88 11.16
C LEU A 80 5.72 5.38 10.36
N THR A 81 5.93 6.23 9.35
CA THR A 81 4.86 6.70 8.46
C THR A 81 4.20 5.54 7.73
N GLN A 82 4.97 4.65 7.12
CA GLN A 82 4.38 3.51 6.42
C GLN A 82 3.58 2.60 7.36
N ARG A 83 4.04 2.37 8.60
CA ARG A 83 3.29 1.60 9.60
C ARG A 83 1.94 2.23 9.92
N ILE A 84 1.93 3.54 10.20
CA ILE A 84 0.71 4.29 10.52
C ILE A 84 -0.27 4.19 9.35
N ASP A 85 0.22 4.48 8.14
CA ASP A 85 -0.66 4.54 6.98
C ASP A 85 -1.17 3.15 6.55
N ILE A 86 -0.36 2.09 6.69
CA ILE A 86 -0.83 0.71 6.47
C ILE A 86 -1.89 0.34 7.51
N SER A 87 -1.67 0.70 8.78
CA SER A 87 -2.63 0.40 9.84
C SER A 87 -3.96 1.11 9.58
N GLY A 88 -3.92 2.41 9.24
CA GLY A 88 -5.12 3.16 8.86
C GLY A 88 -5.85 2.56 7.64
N LEU A 89 -5.11 2.20 6.59
CA LEU A 89 -5.71 1.56 5.41
C LEU A 89 -6.41 0.24 5.74
N LEU A 90 -5.86 -0.57 6.66
CA LEU A 90 -6.45 -1.83 7.07
C LEU A 90 -7.58 -1.67 8.09
N GLU A 91 -7.61 -0.57 8.84
CA GLU A 91 -8.73 -0.18 9.69
C GLU A 91 -9.92 0.29 8.85
N ASP A 92 -9.68 1.11 7.82
CA ASP A 92 -10.69 1.60 6.90
C ASP A 92 -11.24 0.47 6.01
N SER A 93 -10.36 -0.44 5.57
CA SER A 93 -10.71 -1.54 4.65
C SER A 93 -10.21 -2.91 5.16
N PRO A 94 -10.87 -3.51 6.18
CA PRO A 94 -10.43 -4.78 6.78
C PRO A 94 -10.37 -5.96 5.81
N SER A 95 -11.15 -5.93 4.73
CA SER A 95 -11.12 -6.96 3.68
C SER A 95 -9.79 -7.01 2.91
N LEU A 96 -8.98 -5.94 2.96
CA LEU A 96 -7.63 -5.96 2.39
C LEU A 96 -6.69 -6.95 3.11
N GLN A 97 -7.05 -7.37 4.32
CA GLN A 97 -6.30 -8.36 5.10
C GLN A 97 -6.38 -9.80 4.56
N TYR A 98 -7.33 -10.10 3.66
CA TYR A 98 -7.32 -11.40 2.98
C TYR A 98 -6.01 -11.60 2.22
N ASP A 99 -5.51 -12.83 2.10
CA ASP A 99 -4.27 -13.16 1.38
C ASP A 99 -3.04 -12.30 1.76
N LEU A 100 -2.95 -11.82 3.01
CA LEU A 100 -1.83 -10.97 3.44
C LEU A 100 -0.47 -11.68 3.29
N GLY A 101 -0.42 -13.00 3.46
CA GLY A 101 0.81 -13.77 3.25
C GLY A 101 1.32 -13.64 1.81
N ASP A 102 0.45 -13.85 0.82
CA ASP A 102 0.81 -13.73 -0.60
C ASP A 102 1.16 -12.29 -0.97
N LYS A 103 0.37 -11.33 -0.49
CA LYS A 103 0.66 -9.90 -0.67
C LYS A 103 2.03 -9.53 -0.08
N LEU A 104 2.35 -10.04 1.10
CA LEU A 104 3.62 -9.76 1.77
C LEU A 104 4.79 -10.38 1.00
N ALA A 105 4.66 -11.61 0.51
CA ALA A 105 5.68 -12.24 -0.31
C ALA A 105 5.96 -11.45 -1.60
N VAL A 106 4.90 -11.02 -2.30
CA VAL A 106 5.05 -10.19 -3.52
C VAL A 106 5.65 -8.82 -3.20
N ALA A 107 5.24 -8.18 -2.09
CA ALA A 107 5.79 -6.89 -1.66
C ALA A 107 7.27 -7.03 -1.28
N TYR A 108 7.66 -8.14 -0.66
CA TYR A 108 9.04 -8.43 -0.28
C TYR A 108 9.97 -8.58 -1.49
N GLU A 109 9.55 -9.29 -2.54
CA GLU A 109 10.33 -9.38 -3.78
C GLU A 109 10.58 -8.01 -4.40
N LYS A 110 9.56 -7.14 -4.42
CA LYS A 110 9.72 -5.75 -4.88
C LYS A 110 10.61 -4.93 -3.95
N ALA A 111 10.52 -5.17 -2.65
CA ALA A 111 11.31 -4.47 -1.65
C ALA A 111 12.80 -4.80 -1.77
N LYS A 112 13.17 -6.05 -2.09
CA LYS A 112 14.56 -6.44 -2.37
C LYS A 112 15.14 -5.66 -3.54
N LEU A 113 14.38 -5.51 -4.63
CA LEU A 113 14.80 -4.71 -5.80
C LEU A 113 14.98 -3.23 -5.42
N SER A 114 14.01 -2.65 -4.71
CA SER A 114 14.11 -1.25 -4.25
C SER A 114 15.27 -1.03 -3.28
N ALA A 115 15.55 -2.00 -2.40
CA ALA A 115 16.69 -1.94 -1.49
C ALA A 115 18.00 -2.09 -2.27
N GLU A 116 18.09 -2.99 -3.24
CA GLU A 116 19.26 -3.12 -4.12
C GLU A 116 19.57 -1.80 -4.85
N ASP A 117 18.56 -1.19 -5.49
CA ASP A 117 18.71 0.07 -6.22
C ASP A 117 19.20 1.22 -5.31
N GLU A 118 18.72 1.29 -4.07
CA GLU A 118 19.07 2.37 -3.14
C GLU A 118 20.37 2.14 -2.35
N THR A 119 20.74 0.88 -2.12
CA THR A 119 21.87 0.52 -1.25
C THR A 119 23.11 0.06 -2.01
N GLY A 120 22.94 -0.41 -3.24
CA GLY A 120 23.96 -1.11 -4.01
C GLY A 120 24.26 -2.53 -3.51
N ILE A 121 23.53 -3.04 -2.51
CA ILE A 121 23.64 -4.43 -2.05
C ILE A 121 22.84 -5.30 -3.01
N ASP A 122 23.50 -6.24 -3.69
CA ASP A 122 22.82 -7.18 -4.59
C ASP A 122 21.70 -7.91 -3.83
N LYS A 123 20.52 -7.99 -4.44
CA LYS A 123 19.34 -8.59 -3.84
C LYS A 123 19.55 -10.03 -3.37
N ILE A 124 20.53 -10.76 -3.91
CA ILE A 124 20.88 -12.12 -3.48
C ILE A 124 21.41 -12.18 -2.05
N HIS A 125 21.87 -11.06 -1.51
CA HIS A 125 22.34 -10.96 -0.12
C HIS A 125 21.21 -10.73 0.88
N PHE A 126 20.00 -10.39 0.42
CA PHE A 126 18.82 -10.40 1.28
C PHE A 126 18.25 -11.82 1.39
N PRO A 127 17.61 -12.17 2.52
CA PRO A 127 16.97 -13.47 2.69
C PRO A 127 16.01 -13.80 1.54
N GLU A 128 15.98 -15.06 1.10
CA GLU A 128 15.13 -15.50 -0.02
C GLU A 128 13.65 -15.23 0.29
N GLN A 129 13.22 -15.55 1.51
CA GLN A 129 11.88 -15.29 2.03
C GLN A 129 11.90 -14.13 3.02
N CYS A 130 10.77 -13.43 3.17
CA CYS A 130 10.65 -12.33 4.13
C CYS A 130 10.95 -12.83 5.56
N PRO A 131 11.99 -12.30 6.23
CA PRO A 131 12.36 -12.75 7.58
C PRO A 131 11.43 -12.17 8.67
N TYR A 132 10.51 -11.27 8.30
CA TYR A 132 9.62 -10.59 9.21
C TYR A 132 8.18 -11.10 9.04
N SER A 133 7.54 -11.43 10.15
CA SER A 133 6.09 -11.64 10.16
C SER A 133 5.34 -10.33 9.93
N PHE A 134 4.09 -10.43 9.48
CA PHE A 134 3.22 -9.27 9.30
C PHE A 134 3.03 -8.47 10.61
N ALA A 135 2.90 -9.16 11.75
CA ALA A 135 2.79 -8.51 13.05
C ALA A 135 4.05 -7.69 13.40
N GLN A 136 5.23 -8.23 13.12
CA GLN A 136 6.50 -7.54 13.38
C GLN A 136 6.67 -6.30 12.52
N ILE A 137 6.36 -6.36 11.22
CA ILE A 137 6.58 -5.20 10.35
C ILE A 137 5.72 -4.00 10.76
N LEU A 138 4.55 -4.22 11.36
CA LEU A 138 3.66 -3.17 11.85
C LEU A 138 3.93 -2.75 13.30
N GLU A 139 4.66 -3.55 14.07
CA GLU A 139 5.00 -3.24 15.45
C GLU A 139 5.85 -1.97 15.54
N LYS A 140 5.38 -0.99 16.33
CA LYS A 140 5.98 0.35 16.43
C LYS A 140 7.47 0.33 16.75
N ASP A 141 7.87 -0.54 17.68
CA ASP A 141 9.22 -0.60 18.22
C ASP A 141 10.08 -1.70 17.58
N PHE A 142 9.54 -2.42 16.59
CA PHE A 142 10.30 -3.40 15.84
C PHE A 142 11.28 -2.71 14.89
N PHE A 143 12.57 -3.00 15.06
CA PHE A 143 13.64 -2.58 14.18
C PHE A 143 14.63 -3.75 14.08
N PRO A 144 14.81 -4.38 12.90
CA PRO A 144 15.62 -5.58 12.79
C PRO A 144 17.08 -5.30 13.13
N ALA A 145 17.67 -6.19 13.93
CA ALA A 145 19.08 -6.16 14.25
C ALA A 145 19.91 -6.62 13.05
N ASP A 146 21.12 -6.10 12.93
CA ASP A 146 22.07 -6.53 11.89
C ASP A 146 22.47 -8.00 12.15
N GLU A 147 22.33 -8.86 11.16
CA GLU A 147 22.74 -10.27 11.27
C GLU A 147 24.25 -10.46 11.09
N SER A 148 25.01 -9.40 10.78
CA SER A 148 26.46 -9.42 10.54
C SER A 148 27.33 -9.75 11.77
N ASN A 149 26.76 -10.34 12.83
CA ASN A 149 27.50 -10.79 14.01
C ASN A 149 27.04 -12.16 14.53
N ARG A 150 26.58 -13.06 13.64
CA ARG A 150 26.39 -14.48 13.93
C ARG A 150 27.22 -15.35 12.99
#